data_AF-A0A7J4NTM0-F1
#
_entry.id   AF-A0A7J4NTM0-F1
#
_cell.length_a   1.000
_cell.length_b   1.000
_cell.length_c   1.000
_cell.angle_alpha   90.00
_cell.angle_beta   90.00
_cell.angle_gamma   90.00
#
_symmetry.space_group_name_H-M   'P 1'
#
loop_
_entity.id
_entity.type
_entity.pdbx_description
1 polymer ?
#
loop_
_entity_poly.entity_id
_entity_poly.type
_entity_poly.pdbx_seq_one_letter_code
_entity_poly.pdbx_strand_id
1 'polypeptide(L)'
;MRNLLGGKGSHLAEMANLGIPVPPGFTITTKVCTEYFENQQQYPDGLDGQVTQQLAKLEEETGFKFGDNSNPLLLSVRSGARVSMPGMMDTVLNLGLNDKTVAG
;
A
#
# COMPACT_ATOMS: atom_id res chain seq x y z
N MET A 1 14.55 -5.23 8.19
CA MET A 1 13.41 -4.65 7.45
C MET A 1 13.43 -4.94 5.95
N ARG A 2 14.54 -4.67 5.23
CA ARG A 2 14.62 -4.78 3.76
C ARG A 2 14.19 -6.11 3.12
N ASN A 3 14.45 -7.24 3.77
CA ASN A 3 14.03 -8.55 3.25
C ASN A 3 12.51 -8.75 3.35
N LEU A 4 11.87 -8.16 4.35
CA LEU A 4 10.45 -8.31 4.65
C LEU A 4 9.59 -7.25 3.93
N LEU A 5 10.10 -6.02 3.80
CA LEU A 5 9.36 -4.87 3.24
C LEU A 5 9.77 -4.54 1.79
N GLY A 6 10.78 -5.22 1.25
CA GLY A 6 11.45 -4.81 0.02
C GLY A 6 12.27 -3.54 0.22
N GLY A 7 12.97 -3.11 -0.84
CA GLY A 7 13.85 -1.93 -0.80
C GLY A 7 13.09 -0.62 -0.58
N LYS A 8 11.99 -0.42 -1.32
CA LYS A 8 11.18 0.81 -1.23
C LYS A 8 10.47 0.92 0.11
N GLY A 9 9.79 -0.15 0.55
CA GLY A 9 9.08 -0.17 1.83
C GLY A 9 10.03 0.03 3.01
N SER A 10 11.23 -0.56 2.97
CA SER A 10 12.22 -0.32 4.03
C SER A 10 12.73 1.12 4.08
N HIS A 11 12.99 1.75 2.93
CA HIS A 11 13.43 3.14 2.91
C HIS A 11 12.33 4.11 3.35
N LEU A 12 11.07 3.87 2.97
CA LEU A 12 9.94 4.68 3.44
C LEU A 12 9.78 4.60 4.95
N ALA A 13 9.87 3.39 5.52
CA ALA A 13 9.82 3.19 6.96
C ALA A 13 10.98 3.88 7.69
N GLU A 14 12.19 3.83 7.12
CA GLU A 14 13.36 4.51 7.66
C GLU A 14 13.20 6.04 7.63
N MET A 15 12.74 6.59 6.50
CA MET A 15 12.45 8.02 6.37
C MET A 15 11.39 8.49 7.38
N ALA A 16 10.30 7.72 7.55
CA ALA A 16 9.27 8.01 8.56
C ALA A 16 9.84 8.01 9.99
N ASN A 17 10.66 7.00 10.33
CA ASN A 17 11.29 6.89 11.65
C ASN A 17 12.29 8.03 11.93
N LEU A 18 12.91 8.58 10.88
CA LEU A 18 13.79 9.75 10.96
C LEU A 18 13.03 11.08 11.05
N GLY A 19 11.70 11.05 11.01
CA GLY A 19 10.86 12.26 11.03
C GLY A 19 10.87 13.04 9.71
N ILE A 20 11.35 12.43 8.62
CA ILE A 20 11.26 13.05 7.28
C ILE A 20 9.79 13.01 6.86
N PRO A 21 9.22 14.14 6.38
CA PRO A 21 7.82 14.18 5.96
C PRO A 21 7.61 13.24 4.76
N VAL A 22 6.95 12.12 5.02
CA VAL A 22 6.53 11.14 4.02
C VAL A 22 5.02 10.99 4.10
N PRO A 23 4.29 10.91 2.97
CA PRO A 23 2.88 10.60 3.00
C PRO A 23 2.64 9.26 3.73
N PRO A 24 1.65 9.18 4.63
CA PRO A 24 1.36 7.97 5.36
C PRO A 24 0.93 6.84 4.41
N GLY A 25 1.15 5.61 4.83
CA GLY A 25 0.86 4.43 4.05
C GLY A 25 1.37 3.16 4.73
N PHE A 26 1.14 2.02 4.10
CA PHE A 26 1.56 0.73 4.63
C PHE A 26 2.21 -0.13 3.54
N THR A 27 3.00 -1.11 3.97
CA THR A 27 3.67 -2.06 3.08
C THR A 27 3.13 -3.45 3.32
N ILE A 28 2.63 -4.11 2.27
CA ILE A 28 2.35 -5.54 2.28
C ILE A 28 3.69 -6.27 2.16
N THR A 29 3.97 -7.16 3.11
CA THR A 29 5.28 -7.80 3.20
C THR A 29 5.56 -8.73 2.03
N THR A 30 6.84 -8.97 1.74
CA THR A 30 7.30 -9.91 0.71
C THR A 30 6.83 -11.35 0.97
N LYS A 31 6.54 -11.71 2.23
CA LYS A 31 6.01 -13.03 2.60
C LYS A 31 4.65 -13.30 1.95
N VAL A 32 3.78 -12.29 1.88
CA VAL A 32 2.46 -12.42 1.25
C VAL A 32 2.59 -12.74 -0.24
N CYS A 33 3.61 -12.20 -0.90
CA CYS A 33 3.90 -12.54 -2.30
C CYS A 33 4.32 -14.01 -2.44
N THR A 34 5.23 -14.49 -1.57
CA THR A 34 5.61 -15.92 -1.55
C THR A 34 4.40 -16.82 -1.32
N GLU A 35 3.61 -16.51 -0.29
CA GLU A 35 2.44 -17.29 0.10
C GLU A 35 1.36 -17.28 -0.99
N TYR A 36 1.16 -16.15 -1.68
CA TYR A 36 0.27 -16.06 -2.83
C TYR A 36 0.63 -17.06 -3.93
N PHE A 37 1.92 -17.19 -4.27
CA PHE A 37 2.37 -18.16 -5.27
C PHE A 37 2.32 -19.61 -4.76
N GLU A 38 2.63 -19.85 -3.49
CA GLU A 38 2.50 -21.17 -2.86
C GLU A 38 1.03 -21.63 -2.78
N ASN A 39 0.10 -20.69 -2.58
CA ASN A 39 -1.35 -20.92 -2.53
C ASN A 39 -2.02 -20.89 -3.92
N GLN A 40 -1.30 -21.23 -5.00
CA GLN A 40 -1.85 -21.29 -6.35
C GLN A 40 -2.51 -19.97 -6.80
N GLN A 41 -1.84 -18.84 -6.51
CA GLN A 41 -2.30 -17.49 -6.84
C GLN A 41 -3.57 -17.08 -6.08
N GLN A 42 -3.74 -17.59 -4.87
CA GLN A 42 -4.77 -17.17 -3.92
C GLN A 42 -4.15 -16.39 -2.78
N TYR A 43 -4.85 -15.35 -2.31
CA TYR A 43 -4.39 -14.59 -1.16
C TYR A 43 -4.48 -15.43 0.13
N PRO A 44 -3.57 -15.23 1.08
CA PRO A 44 -3.65 -15.90 2.37
C PRO A 44 -4.82 -15.41 3.21
N ASP A 45 -5.34 -16.31 4.03
CA ASP A 45 -6.48 -16.02 4.90
C ASP A 45 -6.20 -14.83 5.83
N GLY A 46 -7.16 -13.91 5.90
CA GLY A 46 -7.08 -12.73 6.75
C GLY A 46 -6.24 -11.58 6.20
N LEU A 47 -5.67 -11.68 4.99
CA LEU A 47 -5.00 -10.54 4.34
C LEU A 47 -5.97 -9.36 4.17
N ASP A 48 -7.19 -9.60 3.71
CA ASP A 48 -8.20 -8.57 3.49
C ASP A 48 -8.55 -7.81 4.78
N GLY A 49 -8.64 -8.53 5.89
CA GLY A 49 -8.88 -7.93 7.21
C GLY A 49 -7.73 -7.03 7.64
N GLN A 50 -6.49 -7.46 7.42
CA GLN A 50 -5.30 -6.65 7.71
C GLN A 50 -5.24 -5.40 6.82
N VAL A 51 -5.48 -5.54 5.51
CA VAL A 51 -5.49 -4.40 4.58
C VAL A 51 -6.57 -3.40 4.97
N THR A 52 -7.79 -3.87 5.28
CA THR A 52 -8.90 -3.03 5.73
C THR A 52 -8.55 -2.29 7.02
N GLN A 53 -7.91 -2.97 7.98
CA GLN A 53 -7.49 -2.35 9.23
C GLN A 53 -6.43 -1.25 9.01
N GLN A 54 -5.45 -1.47 8.13
CA GLN A 54 -4.44 -0.45 7.83
C GLN A 54 -5.03 0.71 7.02
N LEU A 55 -5.98 0.43 6.12
CA LEU A 55 -6.70 1.46 5.40
C LEU A 55 -7.48 2.37 6.36
N ALA A 56 -8.18 1.81 7.34
CA ALA A 56 -8.90 2.59 8.35
C ALA A 56 -7.97 3.51 9.16
N LYS A 57 -6.76 3.04 9.50
CA LYS A 57 -5.75 3.89 10.16
C LYS A 57 -5.27 5.01 9.25
N LEU A 58 -5.09 4.73 7.96
CA LEU A 58 -4.70 5.75 6.98
C LEU A 58 -5.79 6.82 6.83
N GLU A 59 -7.05 6.41 6.85
CA GLU A 59 -8.19 7.35 6.86
C GLU A 59 -8.17 8.23 8.11
N GLU A 60 -7.92 7.65 9.30
CA GLU A 60 -7.81 8.40 10.55
C GLU A 60 -6.63 9.39 10.56
N GLU A 61 -5.46 8.97 10.10
CA GLU A 61 -4.25 9.80 10.06
C GLU A 61 -4.35 10.95 9.05
N THR A 62 -5.04 10.73 7.93
CA THR A 62 -5.12 11.73 6.84
C THR A 62 -6.37 12.59 6.89
N GLY A 63 -7.45 12.12 7.55
CA GLY A 63 -8.77 12.76 7.53
C GLY A 63 -9.55 12.56 6.23
N PHE A 64 -9.01 11.83 5.24
CA PHE A 64 -9.70 11.45 4.01
C PHE A 64 -10.32 10.06 4.16
N LYS A 65 -11.34 9.74 3.36
CA LYS A 65 -12.00 8.44 3.41
C LYS A 65 -12.01 7.75 2.04
N PHE A 66 -11.63 6.49 1.99
CA PHE A 66 -11.51 5.73 0.75
C PHE A 66 -12.90 5.49 0.15
N GLY A 67 -13.10 5.96 -1.08
CA GLY A 67 -14.40 5.89 -1.76
C GLY A 67 -15.40 6.96 -1.34
N ASP A 68 -15.01 7.96 -0.54
CA ASP A 68 -15.88 9.09 -0.17
C ASP A 68 -16.03 10.09 -1.33
N ASN A 69 -17.24 10.61 -1.52
CA ASN A 69 -17.56 11.47 -2.68
C ASN A 69 -17.26 12.95 -2.45
N SER A 70 -16.94 13.36 -1.23
CA SER A 70 -16.70 14.76 -0.84
C SER A 70 -15.29 15.00 -0.30
N ASN A 71 -14.65 13.95 0.21
CA ASN A 71 -13.27 14.00 0.70
C ASN A 71 -12.52 12.66 0.45
N PRO A 72 -12.32 12.27 -0.83
CA PRO A 72 -11.79 10.96 -1.20
C PRO A 72 -10.33 10.77 -0.78
N LEU A 73 -10.03 9.63 -0.15
CA LEU A 73 -8.67 9.12 -0.01
C LEU A 73 -8.26 8.43 -1.30
N LEU A 74 -7.18 8.91 -1.92
CA LEU A 74 -6.57 8.29 -3.11
C LEU A 74 -5.23 7.66 -2.75
N LEU A 75 -4.97 6.48 -3.33
CA LEU A 75 -3.80 5.68 -3.03
C LEU A 75 -2.85 5.60 -4.23
N SER A 76 -1.55 5.50 -3.93
CA SER A 76 -0.55 5.04 -4.88
C SER A 76 -0.12 3.61 -4.54
N VAL A 77 -0.16 2.71 -5.52
CA VAL A 77 0.28 1.32 -5.35
C VAL A 77 1.57 1.13 -6.12
N ARG A 78 2.62 0.73 -5.41
CA ARG A 78 3.99 0.65 -5.94
C ARG A 78 4.60 -0.71 -5.62
N SER A 79 5.08 -1.39 -6.65
CA SER A 79 5.84 -2.63 -6.48
C SER A 79 7.17 -2.38 -5.78
N GLY A 80 7.57 -3.28 -4.88
CA GLY A 80 8.80 -3.17 -4.09
C GLY A 80 9.38 -4.54 -3.74
N ALA A 81 10.29 -5.04 -4.56
CA ALA A 81 11.03 -6.26 -4.27
C ALA A 81 12.25 -6.02 -3.36
N ARG A 82 12.82 -7.11 -2.83
CA ARG A 82 14.07 -7.11 -2.06
C ARG A 82 15.25 -6.55 -2.86
N VAL A 83 15.30 -6.90 -4.15
CA VAL A 83 16.29 -6.43 -5.13
C VAL A 83 15.54 -5.76 -6.26
N SER A 84 16.08 -4.67 -6.80
CA SER A 84 15.46 -3.97 -7.92
C SER A 84 15.41 -4.90 -9.13
N MET A 85 14.21 -5.21 -9.61
CA MET A 85 13.99 -6.03 -10.79
C MET A 85 13.44 -5.13 -11.91
N PRO A 86 14.19 -4.93 -13.01
CA PRO A 86 13.65 -4.32 -14.22
C PRO A 86 12.47 -5.15 -14.73
N GLY A 87 11.35 -4.51 -15.07
CA GLY A 87 10.13 -5.19 -15.55
C GLY A 87 9.11 -5.56 -14.47
N MET A 88 9.27 -5.10 -13.22
CA MET A 88 8.19 -5.18 -12.23
C MET A 88 7.03 -4.23 -12.54
N MET A 89 5.84 -4.60 -12.03
CA MET A 89 4.57 -3.88 -12.16
C MET A 89 4.74 -2.35 -12.04
N ASP A 90 4.11 -1.65 -12.98
CA ASP A 90 4.07 -0.19 -13.04
C ASP A 90 3.42 0.41 -11.79
N THR A 91 3.80 1.64 -11.47
CA THR A 91 3.18 2.38 -10.37
C THR A 91 1.77 2.79 -10.77
N VAL A 92 0.77 2.40 -9.98
CA VAL A 92 -0.61 2.87 -10.13
C VAL A 92 -0.80 4.07 -9.22
N LEU A 93 -1.22 5.20 -9.79
CA LEU A 93 -1.57 6.42 -9.08
C LEU A 93 -3.08 6.61 -9.07
N ASN A 94 -3.58 7.42 -8.13
CA ASN A 94 -4.98 7.82 -8.02
C ASN A 94 -5.98 6.65 -7.89
N LEU A 95 -5.55 5.55 -7.27
CA LEU A 95 -6.45 4.44 -6.97
C LEU A 95 -7.47 4.91 -5.93
N GLY A 96 -8.76 4.75 -6.24
CA GLY A 96 -9.88 5.30 -5.46
C GLY A 96 -10.77 6.24 -6.27
N LEU A 97 -10.31 6.67 -7.45
CA LEU A 97 -11.14 7.40 -8.41
C LEU A 97 -12.23 6.50 -9.01
N ASN A 98 -13.44 7.04 -9.07
CA ASN A 98 -14.60 6.54 -9.78
C ASN A 98 -15.51 7.72 -10.15
N ASP A 99 -16.63 7.45 -10.84
CA ASP A 99 -17.56 8.48 -11.34
C ASP A 99 -18.09 9.44 -10.26
N LYS A 100 -18.09 9.00 -8.99
CA LYS A 100 -18.55 9.80 -7.85
C LYS A 100 -17.40 10.53 -7.17
N THR A 101 -16.29 9.85 -6.90
CA THR A 101 -15.16 10.44 -6.17
C THR A 101 -14.35 11.44 -6.99
N VAL A 102 -14.49 11.43 -8.32
CA VAL A 102 -13.88 12.44 -9.19
C VAL A 102 -14.55 13.82 -9.08
N ALA A 103 -15.78 13.88 -8.57
CA ALA A 103 -16.54 15.12 -8.46
C ALA A 103 -16.06 16.05 -7.33
N GLY A 104 -15.28 15.52 -6.38
CA GLY A 104 -14.72 16.28 -5.26
C GLY A 104 -15.51 16.05 -3.98
#